data_AF-A0A7U9DUK3-F1
#
_entry.id   AF-A0A7U9DUK3-F1
#
_cell.length_a   1.000
_cell.length_b   1.000
_cell.length_c   1.000
_cell.angle_alpha   90.00
_cell.angle_beta   90.00
_cell.angle_gamma   90.00
#
_symmetry.space_group_name_H-M   'P 1'
#
loop_
_entity.id
_entity.type
_entity.pdbx_description
1 polymer ?
#
loop_
_entity_poly.entity_id
_entity_poly.type
_entity_poly.pdbx_seq_one_letter_code
_entity_poly.pdbx_strand_id
1 'polypeptide(L)'
;MPRGTSLADVYDRWHKSHPKPDETQCSEHKSRTRRMVPTSDHGIGKRWQVRYRDLEGHQRKENFHTRAEADKRAAEVDVEIRSGSYVVPAETKQTLGAYAQKWLDANSVGPTTALRYEATVRNHIVAHLGRRELRSLNRPSVVQGWIRTLQDGGFEVSTIEGIFDIFSSILGMAVEDGLLPKNPCKSKSVKLPTATKKKIVPWSLERVRAVINGLPERFQAGGKLAFGCGLRQGEIFGFAVEDIDFRGGWIHVNRQVRLVGTKPVFALPKGNRIRSVPLSAQLAAALKAHIRRFPPTAVTLPWAKPDGEPKTFRLLFVDEKGRAYNRSVFNMGAWKRALVAADVIPPRKRGARYLQAAPEDGMHALRHAYASVLLDAGESIKALSEYLGHSDPGFTLRTYTHLLPSSESRTRKTIDDAFREAEAEAEA
;
A
#
# COMPACT_ATOMS: atom_id res chain seq x y z
N MET A 1 -0.62 35.66 14.55
CA MET A 1 0.18 36.24 13.44
C MET A 1 -0.53 37.51 12.99
N PRO A 2 0.08 38.70 13.12
CA PRO A 2 -0.59 39.95 12.77
C PRO A 2 -0.84 39.98 11.27
N ARG A 3 -2.13 40.09 10.88
CA ARG A 3 -2.56 40.30 9.51
C ARG A 3 -2.18 41.73 9.13
N GLY A 4 -1.12 41.92 8.35
CA GLY A 4 -0.80 43.26 7.80
C GLY A 4 0.66 43.49 7.40
N THR A 5 1.61 42.67 7.84
CA THR A 5 3.02 42.85 7.46
C THR A 5 3.30 42.13 6.14
N SER A 6 3.74 42.86 5.12
CA SER A 6 4.21 42.27 3.85
C SER A 6 5.37 41.30 4.14
N LEU A 7 5.35 40.09 3.57
CA LEU A 7 6.46 39.13 3.72
C LEU A 7 7.59 39.36 2.70
N ALA A 8 7.35 40.26 1.74
CA ALA A 8 8.30 40.71 0.74
C ALA A 8 8.34 42.24 0.66
N ASP A 9 9.54 42.80 0.71
CA ASP A 9 9.78 44.25 0.72
C ASP A 9 10.64 44.66 -0.48
N VAL A 10 10.32 45.82 -1.08
CA VAL A 10 11.02 46.38 -2.23
C VAL A 10 11.97 47.49 -1.80
N TYR A 11 13.24 47.37 -2.18
CA TYR A 11 14.31 48.30 -1.85
C TYR A 11 14.90 48.96 -3.10
N ASP A 12 15.21 50.25 -3.02
CA ASP A 12 16.02 50.96 -4.02
C ASP A 12 17.49 50.72 -3.68
N ARG A 13 18.21 49.99 -4.52
CA ARG A 13 19.64 49.72 -4.32
C ARG A 13 20.50 50.93 -4.63
N TRP A 14 20.06 51.79 -5.55
CA TRP A 14 20.85 52.92 -6.02
C TRP A 14 20.78 54.11 -5.08
N HIS A 15 19.77 54.19 -4.21
CA HIS A 15 19.57 55.34 -3.33
C HIS A 15 19.30 54.92 -1.89
N LYS A 16 19.89 55.64 -0.93
CA LYS A 16 19.72 55.34 0.50
C LYS A 16 18.26 55.51 0.93
N SER A 17 17.78 54.56 1.75
CA SER A 17 16.44 54.65 2.34
C SER A 17 16.32 55.73 3.42
N HIS A 18 17.42 55.96 4.16
CA HIS A 18 17.50 56.97 5.24
C HIS A 18 18.78 57.81 5.05
N PRO A 19 18.76 58.80 4.16
CA PRO A 19 19.90 59.68 3.93
C PRO A 19 20.09 60.67 5.08
N LYS A 20 21.35 60.99 5.43
CA LYS A 20 21.63 62.03 6.43
C LYS A 20 21.48 63.44 5.81
N PRO A 21 21.17 64.47 6.61
CA PRO A 21 20.91 65.83 6.11
C PRO A 21 22.08 66.50 5.37
N ASP A 22 23.30 66.03 5.57
CA ASP A 22 24.56 66.56 5.03
C ASP A 22 25.02 65.88 3.73
N GLU A 23 24.36 64.80 3.29
CA GLU A 23 24.84 63.98 2.17
C GLU A 23 24.43 64.50 0.79
N THR A 24 25.37 64.57 -0.16
CA THR A 24 25.16 65.10 -1.51
C THR A 24 24.01 64.39 -2.26
N GLN A 25 23.10 65.17 -2.84
CA GLN A 25 21.98 64.63 -3.61
C GLN A 25 22.43 64.09 -4.97
N CYS A 26 21.74 63.05 -5.45
CA CYS A 26 21.93 62.49 -6.78
C CYS A 26 21.63 63.54 -7.85
N SER A 27 22.56 63.73 -8.79
CA SER A 27 22.41 64.64 -9.93
C SER A 27 21.46 64.08 -11.00
N GLU A 28 21.50 62.77 -11.24
CA GLU A 28 20.77 62.10 -12.32
C GLU A 28 19.30 61.78 -12.00
N HIS A 29 18.95 61.63 -10.71
CA HIS A 29 17.62 61.19 -10.28
C HIS A 29 17.05 62.15 -9.24
N LYS A 30 15.87 62.69 -9.52
CA LYS A 30 15.14 63.60 -8.62
C LYS A 30 13.84 62.95 -8.17
N SER A 31 13.46 63.19 -6.92
CA SER A 31 12.15 62.80 -6.38
C SER A 31 11.48 63.99 -5.73
N ARG A 32 10.16 64.08 -5.88
CA ARG A 32 9.34 65.15 -5.28
C ARG A 32 9.08 64.95 -3.79
N THR A 33 9.26 63.72 -3.30
CA THR A 33 8.81 63.31 -1.96
C THR A 33 9.95 62.89 -1.03
N ARG A 34 11.16 62.64 -1.55
CA ARG A 34 12.31 62.22 -0.73
C ARG A 34 13.63 62.70 -1.32
N ARG A 35 14.61 62.94 -0.44
CA ARG A 35 16.00 63.20 -0.83
C ARG A 35 16.60 61.92 -1.41
N MET A 36 17.14 62.01 -2.62
CA MET A 36 17.78 60.89 -3.30
C MET A 36 19.29 61.04 -3.11
N VAL A 37 19.89 60.20 -2.25
CA VAL A 37 21.36 60.16 -2.06
C VAL A 37 21.86 58.85 -2.64
N PRO A 38 22.84 58.87 -3.57
CA PRO A 38 23.35 57.67 -4.20
C PRO A 38 24.03 56.75 -3.18
N THR A 39 23.91 55.44 -3.39
CA THR A 39 24.68 54.41 -2.67
C THR A 39 25.96 54.07 -3.46
N SER A 40 26.78 53.17 -2.91
CA SER A 40 27.92 52.57 -3.64
C SER A 40 27.49 51.77 -4.87
N ASP A 41 26.22 51.35 -4.93
CA ASP A 41 25.64 50.53 -6.01
C ASP A 41 24.94 51.39 -7.07
N HIS A 42 24.98 52.73 -6.95
CA HIS A 42 24.36 53.65 -7.90
C HIS A 42 24.95 53.47 -9.31
N GLY A 43 24.09 53.29 -10.32
CA GLY A 43 24.49 53.01 -11.69
C GLY A 43 24.98 51.57 -11.95
N ILE A 44 25.14 50.74 -10.91
CA ILE A 44 25.70 49.38 -11.04
C ILE A 44 24.58 48.32 -11.00
N GLY A 45 24.34 47.70 -12.17
CA GLY A 45 23.38 46.61 -12.32
C GLY A 45 21.92 47.03 -12.11
N LYS A 46 21.11 46.11 -11.60
CA LYS A 46 19.65 46.31 -11.43
C LYS A 46 19.34 47.15 -10.18
N ARG A 47 18.53 48.20 -10.36
CA ARG A 47 18.21 49.23 -9.35
C ARG A 47 17.30 48.74 -8.22
N TRP A 48 16.29 47.94 -8.51
CA TRP A 48 15.29 47.54 -7.52
C TRP A 48 15.58 46.15 -6.99
N GLN A 49 15.40 45.93 -5.69
CA GLN A 49 15.64 44.64 -5.05
C GLN A 49 14.45 44.25 -4.17
N VAL A 50 13.87 43.09 -4.45
CA VAL A 50 12.89 42.45 -3.57
C VAL A 50 13.65 41.63 -2.54
N ARG A 51 13.36 41.80 -1.26
CA ARG A 51 13.86 40.97 -0.16
C ARG A 51 12.70 40.32 0.56
N TYR A 52 12.83 39.03 0.85
CA TYR A 52 11.81 38.27 1.56
C TYR A 52 12.45 37.12 2.34
N ARG A 53 11.71 36.49 3.23
CA ARG A 53 12.11 35.24 3.89
C ARG A 53 11.31 34.08 3.32
N ASP A 54 11.97 32.99 2.97
CA ASP A 54 11.27 31.77 2.54
C ASP A 54 10.62 31.03 3.73
N LEU A 55 9.94 29.91 3.43
CA LEU A 55 9.22 29.10 4.43
C LEU A 55 10.14 28.50 5.50
N GLU A 56 11.45 28.42 5.24
CA GLU A 56 12.47 27.95 6.18
C GLU A 56 13.13 29.10 6.96
N GLY A 57 12.71 30.34 6.69
CA GLY A 57 13.23 31.54 7.35
C GLY A 57 14.50 32.11 6.71
N HIS A 58 14.99 31.54 5.60
CA HIS A 58 16.18 32.06 4.91
C HIS A 58 15.87 33.34 4.15
N GLN A 59 16.76 34.33 4.26
CA GLN A 59 16.60 35.60 3.55
C GLN A 59 16.98 35.44 2.07
N ARG A 60 16.05 35.77 1.17
CA ARG A 60 16.23 35.73 -0.29
C ARG A 60 16.18 37.15 -0.87
N LYS A 61 16.86 37.35 -2.01
CA LYS A 61 16.92 38.63 -2.72
C LYS A 61 16.85 38.44 -4.24
N GLU A 62 16.02 39.23 -4.90
CA GLU A 62 15.85 39.25 -6.35
C GLU A 62 15.96 40.69 -6.87
N ASN A 63 16.68 40.92 -7.97
CA ASN A 63 16.93 42.27 -8.50
C ASN A 63 16.20 42.51 -9.84
N PHE A 64 15.67 43.73 -10.03
CA PHE A 64 14.85 44.17 -11.16
C PHE A 64 15.29 45.55 -11.70
N HIS A 65 15.04 45.81 -12.98
CA HIS A 65 15.39 47.09 -13.60
C HIS A 65 14.38 48.19 -13.23
N THR A 66 13.10 47.84 -13.15
CA THR A 66 12.02 48.79 -12.85
C THR A 66 11.36 48.51 -11.50
N ARG A 67 10.75 49.55 -10.92
CA ARG A 67 10.00 49.42 -9.66
C ARG A 67 8.76 48.55 -9.84
N ALA A 68 8.07 48.71 -10.97
CA ALA A 68 6.86 47.98 -11.29
C ALA A 68 7.08 46.46 -11.34
N GLU A 69 8.21 46.01 -11.92
CA GLU A 69 8.59 44.58 -11.91
C GLU A 69 8.85 44.07 -10.48
N ALA A 70 9.54 44.87 -9.65
CA ALA A 70 9.84 44.51 -8.28
C ALA A 70 8.58 44.45 -7.40
N ASP A 71 7.67 45.43 -7.53
CA ASP A 71 6.40 45.48 -6.81
C ASP A 71 5.50 44.29 -7.21
N LYS A 72 5.44 43.97 -8.51
CA LYS A 72 4.70 42.79 -9.01
C LYS A 72 5.27 41.50 -8.42
N ARG A 73 6.59 41.31 -8.45
CA ARG A 73 7.21 40.12 -7.88
C ARG A 73 7.03 40.03 -6.37
N ALA A 74 7.13 41.15 -5.64
CA ALA A 74 6.91 41.17 -4.19
C ALA A 74 5.49 40.69 -3.85
N ALA A 75 4.48 41.14 -4.60
CA ALA A 75 3.10 40.67 -4.44
C ALA A 75 2.94 39.18 -4.77
N GLU A 76 3.57 38.70 -5.85
CA GLU A 76 3.56 37.28 -6.23
C GLU A 76 4.20 36.40 -5.14
N VAL A 77 5.38 36.78 -4.62
CA VAL A 77 6.08 36.04 -3.57
C VAL A 77 5.30 36.04 -2.26
N ASP A 78 4.68 37.16 -1.88
CA ASP A 78 3.85 37.22 -0.68
C ASP A 78 2.64 36.27 -0.79
N VAL A 79 2.01 36.18 -1.97
CA VAL A 79 0.94 35.20 -2.24
C VAL A 79 1.48 33.78 -2.23
N GLU A 80 2.63 33.52 -2.86
CA GLU A 80 3.27 32.20 -2.93
C GLU A 80 3.60 31.67 -1.52
N ILE A 81 4.19 32.51 -0.66
CA ILE A 81 4.55 32.15 0.71
C ILE A 81 3.30 31.95 1.56
N ARG A 82 2.32 32.87 1.48
CA ARG A 82 1.06 32.76 2.27
C ARG A 82 0.22 31.55 1.87
N SER A 83 0.23 31.18 0.60
CA SER A 83 -0.48 30.01 0.07
C SER A 83 0.30 28.70 0.24
N GLY A 84 1.56 28.75 0.70
CA GLY A 84 2.45 27.60 0.79
C GLY A 84 2.89 27.04 -0.57
N SER A 85 2.69 27.79 -1.66
CA SER A 85 3.06 27.41 -3.03
C SER A 85 4.43 27.94 -3.48
N TYR A 86 5.12 28.67 -2.60
CA TYR A 86 6.49 29.14 -2.83
C TYR A 86 7.47 27.98 -2.91
N VAL A 87 8.25 27.93 -4.00
CA VAL A 87 9.27 26.89 -4.24
C VAL A 87 10.64 27.53 -4.39
N VAL A 88 11.59 27.17 -3.53
CA VAL A 88 12.97 27.72 -3.50
C VAL A 88 13.66 27.57 -4.87
N PRO A 89 13.97 28.67 -5.59
CA PRO A 89 14.51 28.64 -6.96
C PRO A 89 15.92 28.04 -7.11
N ALA A 90 16.76 28.09 -6.09
CA ALA A 90 18.21 27.87 -6.23
C ALA A 90 18.70 26.48 -5.77
N GLU A 91 17.91 25.71 -5.01
CA GLU A 91 18.34 24.41 -4.45
C GLU A 91 17.83 23.18 -5.22
N THR A 92 17.07 23.38 -6.30
CA THR A 92 16.27 22.32 -6.92
C THR A 92 16.92 21.66 -8.14
N LYS A 93 18.24 21.40 -8.10
CA LYS A 93 18.88 20.43 -9.03
C LYS A 93 18.66 18.97 -8.60
N GLN A 94 17.87 18.75 -7.54
CA GLN A 94 17.61 17.41 -7.05
C GLN A 94 16.79 16.60 -8.05
N THR A 95 17.34 15.44 -8.42
CA THR A 95 16.68 14.49 -9.30
C THR A 95 15.66 13.66 -8.54
N LEU A 96 14.66 13.13 -9.24
CA LEU A 96 13.70 12.20 -8.66
C LEU A 96 14.39 10.98 -8.07
N GLY A 97 15.46 10.48 -8.69
CA GLY A 97 16.19 9.32 -8.20
C GLY A 97 16.79 9.55 -6.81
N ALA A 98 17.48 10.69 -6.63
CA ALA A 98 18.04 11.06 -5.32
C ALA A 98 16.94 11.26 -4.26
N TYR A 99 15.83 11.90 -4.66
CA TYR A 99 14.72 12.14 -3.73
C TYR A 99 13.95 10.88 -3.36
N ALA A 100 13.78 9.95 -4.31
CA ALA A 100 13.14 8.68 -4.06
C ALA A 100 13.96 7.83 -3.08
N GLN A 101 15.29 7.94 -3.09
CA GLN A 101 16.14 7.29 -2.08
C GLN A 101 15.89 7.90 -0.69
N LYS A 102 15.87 9.24 -0.56
CA LYS A 102 15.49 9.92 0.69
C LYS A 102 14.13 9.43 1.21
N TRP A 103 13.16 9.26 0.32
CA TRP A 103 11.83 8.73 0.68
C TRP A 103 11.88 7.28 1.16
N LEU A 104 12.69 6.42 0.53
CA LEU A 104 12.87 5.03 0.97
C LEU A 104 13.50 4.97 2.37
N ASP A 105 14.52 5.78 2.62
CA ASP A 105 15.25 5.81 3.89
C ASP A 105 14.39 6.33 5.05
N ALA A 106 13.46 7.26 4.77
CA ALA A 106 12.53 7.82 5.75
C ALA A 106 11.32 6.90 6.05
N ASN A 107 11.04 5.90 5.20
CA ASN A 107 9.80 5.14 5.29
C ASN A 107 9.84 4.07 6.40
N SER A 108 8.85 4.09 7.30
CA SER A 108 8.75 3.18 8.46
C SER A 108 7.86 1.96 8.20
N VAL A 109 7.92 1.37 7.00
CA VAL A 109 7.16 0.17 6.65
C VAL A 109 7.84 -1.13 7.08
N GLY A 110 7.05 -2.19 7.25
CA GLY A 110 7.59 -3.52 7.58
C GLY A 110 8.55 -4.08 6.51
N PRO A 111 9.47 -5.00 6.87
CA PRO A 111 10.60 -5.40 6.01
C PRO A 111 10.24 -5.90 4.60
N THR A 112 9.17 -6.70 4.47
CA THR A 112 8.70 -7.19 3.15
C THR A 112 8.19 -6.04 2.28
N THR A 113 7.54 -5.04 2.88
CA THR A 113 7.04 -3.87 2.17
C THR A 113 8.19 -2.96 1.75
N ALA A 114 9.20 -2.78 2.61
CA ALA A 114 10.41 -2.02 2.29
C ALA A 114 11.13 -2.60 1.05
N LEU A 115 11.39 -3.90 1.02
CA LEU A 115 11.99 -4.58 -0.14
C LEU A 115 11.13 -4.42 -1.41
N ARG A 116 9.80 -4.48 -1.27
CA ARG A 116 8.89 -4.25 -2.41
C ARG A 116 8.98 -2.81 -2.90
N TYR A 117 8.96 -1.83 -1.99
CA TYR A 117 9.08 -0.42 -2.32
C TYR A 117 10.39 -0.13 -3.03
N GLU A 118 11.52 -0.59 -2.49
CA GLU A 118 12.83 -0.44 -3.11
C GLU A 118 12.85 -1.03 -4.53
N ALA A 119 12.39 -2.28 -4.69
CA ALA A 119 12.33 -2.92 -6.01
C ALA A 119 11.42 -2.17 -6.99
N THR A 120 10.25 -1.71 -6.55
CA THR A 120 9.32 -0.95 -7.38
C THR A 120 9.90 0.41 -7.78
N VAL A 121 10.48 1.13 -6.82
CA VAL A 121 11.13 2.43 -7.04
C VAL A 121 12.26 2.28 -8.04
N ARG A 122 13.17 1.33 -7.82
CA ARG A 122 14.31 1.08 -8.69
C ARG A 122 13.89 0.68 -10.11
N ASN A 123 13.03 -0.33 -10.24
CA ASN A 123 12.74 -0.96 -11.54
C ASN A 123 11.72 -0.19 -12.39
N HIS A 124 10.77 0.53 -11.77
CA HIS A 124 9.64 1.09 -12.50
C HIS A 124 9.58 2.62 -12.46
N ILE A 125 10.07 3.25 -11.38
CA ILE A 125 10.04 4.71 -11.23
C ILE A 125 11.38 5.31 -11.65
N VAL A 126 12.46 4.98 -10.96
CA VAL A 126 13.81 5.53 -11.16
C VAL A 126 14.36 5.15 -12.54
N ALA A 127 14.11 3.92 -13.00
CA ALA A 127 14.51 3.47 -14.33
C ALA A 127 14.00 4.39 -15.47
N HIS A 128 12.82 5.00 -15.32
CA HIS A 128 12.19 5.82 -16.36
C HIS A 128 12.30 7.32 -16.08
N LEU A 129 12.14 7.73 -14.82
CA LEU A 129 12.00 9.13 -14.42
C LEU A 129 13.14 9.60 -13.52
N GLY A 130 14.02 8.72 -13.05
CA GLY A 130 14.99 9.01 -12.00
C GLY A 130 15.98 10.12 -12.32
N ARG A 131 16.37 10.29 -13.59
CA ARG A 131 17.28 11.35 -14.05
C ARG A 131 16.62 12.72 -14.16
N ARG A 132 15.29 12.79 -14.11
CA ARG A 132 14.55 14.05 -14.23
C ARG A 132 14.65 14.84 -12.94
N GLU A 133 14.78 16.15 -13.05
CA GLU A 133 14.61 17.07 -11.93
C GLU A 133 13.16 17.03 -11.43
N LEU A 134 12.96 17.14 -10.11
CA LEU A 134 11.63 17.15 -9.51
C LEU A 134 10.72 18.19 -10.16
N ARG A 135 11.20 19.44 -10.35
CA ARG A 135 10.43 20.53 -10.97
C ARG A 135 9.86 20.16 -12.35
N SER A 136 10.58 19.36 -13.13
CA SER A 136 10.12 18.94 -14.46
C SER A 136 8.88 18.03 -14.41
N LEU A 137 8.66 17.36 -13.28
CA LEU A 137 7.52 16.46 -13.04
C LEU A 137 6.23 17.20 -12.68
N ASN A 138 6.26 18.51 -12.42
CA ASN A 138 5.06 19.31 -12.16
C ASN A 138 4.06 19.29 -13.33
N ARG A 139 4.50 18.86 -14.53
CA ARG A 139 3.65 18.71 -15.72
C ARG A 139 2.90 17.37 -15.68
N PRO A 140 1.56 17.37 -15.56
CA PRO A 140 0.77 16.13 -15.54
C PRO A 140 0.95 15.24 -16.79
N SER A 141 1.28 15.83 -17.94
CA SER A 141 1.55 15.10 -19.18
C SER A 141 2.76 14.15 -19.07
N VAL A 142 3.77 14.50 -18.27
CA VAL A 142 4.94 13.64 -18.03
C VAL A 142 4.51 12.39 -17.26
N VAL A 143 3.66 12.56 -16.25
CA VAL A 143 3.11 11.45 -15.46
C VAL A 143 2.22 10.55 -16.33
N GLN A 144 1.34 11.14 -17.14
CA GLN A 144 0.49 10.37 -18.05
C GLN A 144 1.29 9.59 -19.09
N GLY A 145 2.36 10.19 -19.64
CA GLY A 145 3.25 9.51 -20.58
C GLY A 145 3.98 8.32 -19.94
N TRP A 146 4.42 8.45 -18.69
CA TRP A 146 5.03 7.34 -17.96
C TRP A 146 4.04 6.22 -17.64
N ILE A 147 2.80 6.54 -17.26
CA ILE A 147 1.73 5.52 -17.10
C ILE A 147 1.55 4.74 -18.41
N ARG A 148 1.56 5.42 -19.56
CA ARG A 148 1.48 4.77 -20.87
C ARG A 148 2.65 3.82 -21.13
N THR A 149 3.88 4.19 -20.74
CA THR A 149 5.03 3.27 -20.82
C THR A 149 4.84 2.00 -20.00
N LEU A 150 4.21 2.09 -18.82
CA LEU A 150 3.87 0.90 -18.03
C LEU A 150 2.78 0.05 -18.72
N GLN A 151 1.80 0.67 -19.36
CA GLN A 151 0.78 -0.05 -20.13
C GLN A 151 1.39 -0.77 -21.34
N ASP A 152 2.25 -0.08 -22.10
CA ASP A 152 2.94 -0.62 -23.27
C ASP A 152 3.90 -1.76 -22.88
N GLY A 153 4.41 -1.74 -21.64
CA GLY A 153 5.18 -2.83 -21.03
C GLY A 153 4.36 -4.06 -20.63
N GLY A 154 3.04 -4.04 -20.81
CA GLY A 154 2.15 -5.17 -20.54
C GLY A 154 1.85 -5.41 -19.05
N PHE A 155 2.06 -4.41 -18.18
CA PHE A 155 1.74 -4.55 -16.76
C PHE A 155 0.22 -4.59 -16.53
N GLU A 156 -0.21 -5.44 -15.58
CA GLU A 156 -1.60 -5.48 -15.15
C GLU A 156 -2.00 -4.15 -14.47
N VAL A 157 -3.27 -3.76 -14.61
CA VAL A 157 -3.80 -2.52 -14.03
C VAL A 157 -3.51 -2.39 -12.54
N SER A 158 -3.73 -3.44 -11.75
CA SER A 158 -3.47 -3.40 -10.30
C SER A 158 -1.98 -3.21 -9.97
N THR A 159 -1.09 -3.70 -10.84
CA THR A 159 0.35 -3.48 -10.72
C THR A 159 0.70 -2.02 -11.02
N ILE A 160 0.10 -1.45 -12.07
CA ILE A 160 0.26 -0.03 -12.43
C ILE A 160 -0.24 0.86 -11.29
N GLU A 161 -1.42 0.58 -10.72
CA GLU A 161 -1.96 1.30 -9.55
C GLU A 161 -0.99 1.25 -8.37
N GLY A 162 -0.45 0.08 -8.05
CA GLY A 162 0.51 -0.06 -6.95
C GLY A 162 1.83 0.69 -7.17
N ILE A 163 2.34 0.73 -8.41
CA ILE A 163 3.52 1.52 -8.77
C ILE A 163 3.20 3.02 -8.67
N PHE A 164 2.03 3.43 -9.16
CA PHE A 164 1.56 4.80 -9.15
C PHE A 164 1.35 5.33 -7.73
N ASP A 165 0.79 4.55 -6.82
CA ASP A 165 0.58 4.95 -5.43
C ASP A 165 1.91 5.25 -4.72
N ILE A 166 2.94 4.42 -4.95
CA ILE A 166 4.30 4.66 -4.43
C ILE A 166 4.87 5.95 -5.02
N PHE A 167 4.76 6.14 -6.34
CA PHE A 167 5.23 7.36 -7.00
C PHE A 167 4.51 8.61 -6.49
N SER A 168 3.19 8.53 -6.33
CA SER A 168 2.34 9.60 -5.78
C SER A 168 2.74 9.94 -4.34
N SER A 169 3.10 8.93 -3.52
CA SER A 169 3.60 9.15 -2.16
C SER A 169 4.96 9.85 -2.13
N ILE A 170 5.89 9.48 -3.01
CA ILE A 170 7.20 10.16 -3.16
C ILE A 170 7.00 11.63 -3.50
N LEU A 171 6.13 11.94 -4.47
CA LEU A 171 5.84 13.32 -4.84
C LEU A 171 5.02 14.06 -3.78
N GLY A 172 4.25 13.36 -2.95
CA GLY A 172 3.60 13.93 -1.78
C GLY A 172 4.61 14.50 -0.79
N MET A 173 5.62 13.70 -0.42
CA MET A 173 6.73 14.16 0.43
C MET A 173 7.49 15.33 -0.21
N ALA A 174 7.66 15.35 -1.54
CA ALA A 174 8.28 16.48 -2.24
C ALA A 174 7.47 17.78 -2.16
N VAL A 175 6.15 17.69 -2.06
CA VAL A 175 5.28 18.85 -1.87
C VAL A 175 5.36 19.36 -0.43
N GLU A 176 5.35 18.44 0.55
CA GLU A 176 5.50 18.78 1.96
C GLU A 176 6.86 19.44 2.26
N ASP A 177 7.92 18.98 1.60
CA ASP A 177 9.27 19.59 1.65
C ASP A 177 9.39 20.89 0.81
N GLY A 178 8.30 21.38 0.19
CA GLY A 178 8.32 22.63 -0.59
C GLY A 178 9.10 22.57 -1.91
N LEU A 179 9.48 21.38 -2.37
CA LEU A 179 10.21 21.15 -3.64
C LEU A 179 9.28 21.12 -4.85
N LEU A 180 8.00 20.82 -4.63
CA LEU A 180 6.94 20.85 -5.62
C LEU A 180 5.76 21.67 -5.11
N PRO A 181 5.13 22.50 -5.95
CA PRO A 181 3.98 23.30 -5.52
C PRO A 181 2.71 22.45 -5.34
N LYS A 182 2.63 21.31 -6.03
CA LYS A 182 1.50 20.37 -5.95
C LYS A 182 1.89 18.99 -6.46
N ASN A 183 1.14 17.98 -6.06
CA ASN A 183 1.34 16.62 -6.53
C ASN A 183 0.67 16.42 -7.91
N PRO A 184 1.44 16.26 -9.00
CA PRO A 184 0.90 16.11 -10.36
C PRO A 184 0.04 14.84 -10.52
N CYS A 185 0.25 13.81 -9.70
CA CYS A 185 -0.55 12.58 -9.68
C CYS A 185 -2.01 12.81 -9.25
N LYS A 186 -2.32 13.95 -8.63
CA LYS A 186 -3.70 14.31 -8.23
C LYS A 186 -4.44 15.14 -9.29
N SER A 187 -3.80 15.45 -10.42
CA SER A 187 -4.40 16.20 -11.51
C SER A 187 -5.48 15.39 -12.24
N LYS A 188 -6.60 16.02 -12.62
CA LYS A 188 -7.69 15.39 -13.38
C LYS A 188 -7.27 14.83 -14.75
N SER A 189 -6.18 15.35 -15.31
CA SER A 189 -5.63 14.88 -16.59
C SER A 189 -4.79 13.60 -16.47
N VAL A 190 -4.41 13.20 -15.25
CA VAL A 190 -3.72 11.93 -15.00
C VAL A 190 -4.79 10.86 -14.78
N LYS A 191 -4.87 9.92 -15.71
CA LYS A 191 -5.84 8.83 -15.71
C LYS A 191 -5.12 7.49 -15.69
N LEU A 192 -5.37 6.73 -14.63
CA LEU A 192 -4.99 5.32 -14.54
C LEU A 192 -5.88 4.48 -15.45
N PRO A 193 -5.38 3.35 -15.96
CA PRO A 193 -6.22 2.39 -16.66
C PRO A 193 -7.32 1.85 -15.74
N THR A 194 -8.49 1.59 -16.30
CA THR A 194 -9.62 1.03 -15.54
C THR A 194 -9.55 -0.49 -15.58
N ALA A 195 -9.45 -1.13 -14.42
CA ALA A 195 -9.58 -2.58 -14.32
C ALA A 195 -11.05 -3.01 -14.41
N THR A 196 -11.34 -4.05 -15.17
CA THR A 196 -12.60 -4.78 -15.06
C THR A 196 -12.54 -5.64 -13.79
N LYS A 197 -13.41 -5.36 -12.81
CA LYS A 197 -13.48 -6.17 -11.59
C LYS A 197 -14.03 -7.55 -11.92
N LYS A 198 -13.18 -8.58 -11.92
CA LYS A 198 -13.63 -9.97 -12.02
C LYS A 198 -14.30 -10.37 -10.71
N LYS A 199 -15.54 -10.87 -10.79
CA LYS A 199 -16.20 -11.47 -9.63
C LYS A 199 -15.49 -12.77 -9.27
N ILE A 200 -15.30 -13.01 -7.98
CA ILE A 200 -14.77 -14.28 -7.50
C ILE A 200 -15.80 -15.37 -7.78
N VAL A 201 -15.37 -16.42 -8.45
CA VAL A 201 -16.15 -17.66 -8.63
C VAL A 201 -15.53 -18.71 -7.72
N PRO A 202 -16.20 -19.06 -6.60
CA PRO A 202 -15.73 -20.12 -5.72
C PRO A 202 -15.67 -21.46 -6.45
N TRP A 203 -14.74 -22.32 -6.04
CA TRP A 203 -14.71 -23.69 -6.55
C TRP A 203 -15.90 -24.50 -6.06
N SER A 204 -16.34 -25.46 -6.88
CA SER A 204 -17.28 -26.50 -6.45
C SER A 204 -16.68 -27.37 -5.35
N LEU A 205 -17.52 -27.96 -4.51
CA LEU A 205 -17.08 -28.88 -3.45
C LEU A 205 -16.37 -30.11 -4.00
N GLU A 206 -16.77 -30.58 -5.18
CA GLU A 206 -16.09 -31.66 -5.90
C GLU A 206 -14.65 -31.28 -6.25
N ARG A 207 -14.45 -30.10 -6.85
CA ARG A 207 -13.11 -29.59 -7.20
C ARG A 207 -12.26 -29.36 -5.95
N VAL A 208 -12.84 -28.82 -4.87
CA VAL A 208 -12.16 -28.69 -3.57
C VAL A 208 -11.65 -30.04 -3.08
N ARG A 209 -12.51 -31.08 -3.08
CA ARG A 209 -12.14 -32.44 -2.66
C ARG A 209 -11.07 -33.04 -3.55
N ALA A 210 -11.23 -32.94 -4.88
CA ALA A 210 -10.28 -33.48 -5.85
C ALA A 210 -8.88 -32.86 -5.67
N VAL A 211 -8.79 -31.54 -5.56
CA VAL A 211 -7.51 -30.85 -5.35
C VAL A 211 -6.90 -31.20 -3.99
N ILE A 212 -7.70 -31.26 -2.92
CA ILE A 212 -7.18 -31.65 -1.59
C ILE A 212 -6.64 -33.09 -1.63
N ASN A 213 -7.35 -34.03 -2.27
CA ASN A 213 -6.92 -35.42 -2.38
C ASN A 213 -5.69 -35.58 -3.29
N GLY A 214 -5.51 -34.70 -4.28
CA GLY A 214 -4.33 -34.66 -5.14
C GLY A 214 -3.07 -34.09 -4.46
N LEU A 215 -3.19 -33.50 -3.26
CA LEU A 215 -2.02 -33.07 -2.49
C LEU A 215 -1.29 -34.28 -1.90
N PRO A 216 0.04 -34.18 -1.70
CA PRO A 216 0.77 -35.15 -0.90
C PRO A 216 0.10 -35.32 0.47
N GLU A 217 0.05 -36.55 0.98
CA GLU A 217 -0.69 -36.91 2.21
C GLU A 217 -0.45 -35.92 3.36
N ARG A 218 0.84 -35.56 3.59
CA ARG A 218 1.28 -34.59 4.61
C ARG A 218 0.75 -33.16 4.46
N PHE A 219 0.12 -32.81 3.34
CA PHE A 219 -0.47 -31.48 3.08
C PHE A 219 -1.98 -31.51 2.91
N GLN A 220 -2.61 -32.70 2.86
CA GLN A 220 -4.06 -32.80 2.72
C GLN A 220 -4.78 -32.15 3.90
N ALA A 221 -4.30 -32.36 5.13
CA ALA A 221 -4.85 -31.68 6.31
C ALA A 221 -4.70 -30.15 6.24
N GLY A 222 -3.63 -29.65 5.60
CA GLY A 222 -3.44 -28.22 5.34
C GLY A 222 -4.46 -27.67 4.34
N GLY A 223 -4.75 -28.43 3.29
CA GLY A 223 -5.85 -28.11 2.37
C GLY A 223 -7.22 -28.10 3.07
N LYS A 224 -7.46 -29.07 3.96
CA LYS A 224 -8.67 -29.13 4.79
C LYS A 224 -8.78 -27.95 5.76
N LEU A 225 -7.68 -27.45 6.33
CA LEU A 225 -7.68 -26.21 7.15
C LEU A 225 -7.98 -24.97 6.31
N ALA A 226 -7.42 -24.88 5.11
CA ALA A 226 -7.69 -23.76 4.20
C ALA A 226 -9.17 -23.65 3.84
N PHE A 227 -9.80 -24.81 3.56
CA PHE A 227 -11.22 -24.89 3.23
C PHE A 227 -12.14 -24.88 4.44
N GLY A 228 -11.79 -25.54 5.54
CA GLY A 228 -12.67 -25.72 6.70
C GLY A 228 -12.65 -24.55 7.69
N CYS A 229 -11.58 -23.74 7.67
CA CYS A 229 -11.43 -22.59 8.56
C CYS A 229 -10.95 -21.32 7.83
N GLY A 230 -10.90 -21.35 6.50
CA GLY A 230 -10.54 -20.17 5.70
C GLY A 230 -9.11 -19.65 5.92
N LEU A 231 -8.16 -20.46 6.38
CA LEU A 231 -6.79 -19.98 6.66
C LEU A 231 -6.05 -19.54 5.38
N ARG A 232 -5.23 -18.50 5.50
CA ARG A 232 -4.29 -18.08 4.45
C ARG A 232 -3.11 -19.05 4.40
N GLN A 233 -2.51 -19.23 3.23
CA GLN A 233 -1.38 -20.13 3.04
C GLN A 233 -0.23 -19.93 4.04
N GLY A 234 0.17 -18.67 4.31
CA GLY A 234 1.21 -18.39 5.30
C GLY A 234 0.81 -18.78 6.73
N GLU A 235 -0.47 -18.65 7.07
CA GLU A 235 -1.03 -19.06 8.38
C GLU A 235 -0.99 -20.58 8.51
N ILE A 236 -1.28 -21.32 7.44
CA ILE A 236 -1.19 -22.79 7.42
C ILE A 236 0.25 -23.25 7.66
N PHE A 237 1.23 -22.66 6.97
CA PHE A 237 2.64 -23.03 7.20
C PHE A 237 3.18 -22.57 8.56
N GLY A 238 2.52 -21.62 9.22
CA GLY A 238 2.82 -21.22 10.60
C GLY A 238 1.99 -21.96 11.65
N PHE A 239 1.07 -22.83 11.24
CA PHE A 239 0.10 -23.46 12.14
C PHE A 239 0.79 -24.54 12.98
N ALA A 240 0.68 -24.41 14.29
CA ALA A 240 1.29 -25.31 15.25
C ALA A 240 0.23 -26.12 16.00
N VAL A 241 0.66 -27.20 16.65
CA VAL A 241 -0.26 -28.04 17.44
C VAL A 241 -0.85 -27.30 18.64
N GLU A 242 -0.13 -26.31 19.19
CA GLU A 242 -0.59 -25.45 20.28
C GLU A 242 -1.75 -24.53 19.89
N ASP A 243 -2.00 -24.35 18.59
CA ASP A 243 -3.06 -23.50 18.08
C ASP A 243 -4.43 -24.19 18.05
N ILE A 244 -4.53 -25.44 18.53
CA ILE A 244 -5.74 -26.26 18.43
C ILE A 244 -6.33 -26.49 19.83
N ASP A 245 -7.54 -25.97 20.06
CA ASP A 245 -8.37 -26.35 21.19
C ASP A 245 -9.38 -27.41 20.77
N PHE A 246 -8.98 -28.67 20.91
CA PHE A 246 -9.86 -29.81 20.61
C PHE A 246 -11.04 -29.95 21.56
N ARG A 247 -10.99 -29.37 22.76
CA ARG A 247 -12.07 -29.47 23.76
C ARG A 247 -13.12 -28.40 23.54
N GLY A 248 -12.68 -27.14 23.39
CA GLY A 248 -13.57 -26.02 23.11
C GLY A 248 -14.04 -25.96 21.65
N GLY A 249 -13.40 -26.68 20.74
CA GLY A 249 -13.78 -26.71 19.33
C GLY A 249 -13.32 -25.45 18.59
N TRP A 250 -12.09 -25.00 18.85
CA TRP A 250 -11.52 -23.80 18.23
C TRP A 250 -10.14 -24.06 17.65
N ILE A 251 -9.79 -23.30 16.61
CA ILE A 251 -8.40 -23.07 16.25
C ILE A 251 -8.04 -21.60 16.42
N HIS A 252 -6.80 -21.33 16.78
CA HIS A 252 -6.28 -19.99 17.02
C HIS A 252 -5.25 -19.63 15.96
N VAL A 253 -5.57 -18.67 15.10
CA VAL A 253 -4.65 -18.18 14.07
C VAL A 253 -3.74 -17.13 14.68
N ASN A 254 -2.67 -17.62 15.31
CA ASN A 254 -1.74 -16.79 16.08
C ASN A 254 -0.55 -16.26 15.27
N ARG A 255 -0.22 -16.94 14.17
CA ARG A 255 1.01 -16.67 13.41
C ARG A 255 0.90 -17.10 11.96
N GLN A 256 1.88 -16.65 11.18
CA GLN A 256 2.15 -17.10 9.83
C GLN A 256 3.65 -17.22 9.60
N VAL A 257 4.04 -18.05 8.64
CA VAL A 257 5.37 -18.02 8.04
C VAL A 257 5.33 -17.09 6.82
N ARG A 258 6.24 -16.12 6.79
CA ARG A 258 6.45 -15.23 5.63
C ARG A 258 7.92 -15.20 5.23
N LEU A 259 8.18 -14.83 3.98
CA LEU A 259 9.54 -14.61 3.50
C LEU A 259 9.87 -13.11 3.54
N VAL A 260 10.99 -12.77 4.19
CA VAL A 260 11.63 -11.44 4.08
C VAL A 260 12.89 -11.64 3.25
N GLY A 261 12.85 -11.17 1.99
CA GLY A 261 13.81 -11.60 0.98
C GLY A 261 13.72 -13.12 0.78
N THR A 262 14.82 -13.82 1.04
CA THR A 262 14.91 -15.28 0.98
C THR A 262 14.74 -15.97 2.34
N LYS A 263 14.72 -15.21 3.44
CA LYS A 263 14.73 -15.76 4.81
C LYS A 263 13.29 -15.94 5.33
N PRO A 264 12.91 -17.14 5.79
CA PRO A 264 11.64 -17.36 6.46
C PRO A 264 11.66 -16.77 7.88
N VAL A 265 10.56 -16.12 8.26
CA VAL A 265 10.35 -15.58 9.60
C VAL A 265 8.93 -15.92 10.07
N PHE A 266 8.75 -16.08 11.37
CA PHE A 266 7.42 -16.03 11.97
C PHE A 266 6.95 -14.58 12.03
N ALA A 267 5.65 -14.36 11.90
CA ALA A 267 5.04 -13.06 12.13
C ALA A 267 3.59 -13.24 12.57
N LEU A 268 3.02 -12.20 13.19
CA LEU A 268 1.58 -12.11 13.33
C LEU A 268 0.90 -12.18 11.96
N PRO A 269 -0.35 -12.68 11.88
CA PRO A 269 -1.14 -12.62 10.65
C PRO A 269 -1.27 -11.19 10.11
N LYS A 270 -1.65 -11.07 8.84
CA LYS A 270 -1.73 -9.76 8.17
C LYS A 270 -2.61 -8.80 8.98
N GLY A 271 -2.10 -7.59 9.21
CA GLY A 271 -2.76 -6.59 10.05
C GLY A 271 -2.40 -6.67 11.54
N ASN A 272 -1.47 -7.54 11.92
CA ASN A 272 -1.03 -7.77 13.31
C ASN A 272 -2.19 -8.18 14.24
N ARG A 273 -3.13 -8.97 13.73
CA ARG A 273 -4.32 -9.42 14.46
C ARG A 273 -4.36 -10.95 14.52
N ILE A 274 -4.58 -11.46 15.71
CA ILE A 274 -4.91 -12.86 15.95
C ILE A 274 -6.43 -13.05 15.87
N ARG A 275 -6.88 -14.28 15.63
CA ARG A 275 -8.30 -14.61 15.58
C ARG A 275 -8.52 -16.09 15.91
N SER A 276 -9.73 -16.40 16.36
CA SER A 276 -10.18 -17.77 16.54
C SER A 276 -11.18 -18.13 15.46
N VAL A 277 -11.18 -19.38 15.02
CA VAL A 277 -12.13 -19.91 14.04
C VAL A 277 -12.73 -21.21 14.60
N PRO A 278 -14.06 -21.42 14.49
CA PRO A 278 -14.68 -22.65 14.92
C PRO A 278 -14.09 -23.86 14.21
N LEU A 279 -13.86 -24.94 14.97
CA LEU A 279 -13.33 -26.21 14.49
C LEU A 279 -14.43 -27.27 14.48
N SER A 280 -14.83 -27.69 13.28
CA SER A 280 -15.82 -28.77 13.15
C SER A 280 -15.26 -30.11 13.63
N ALA A 281 -16.12 -31.00 14.12
CA ALA A 281 -15.73 -32.32 14.61
C ALA A 281 -15.02 -33.16 13.54
N GLN A 282 -15.45 -33.08 12.27
CA GLN A 282 -14.82 -33.79 11.16
C GLN A 282 -13.40 -33.26 10.89
N LEU A 283 -13.19 -31.94 10.92
CA LEU A 283 -11.87 -31.36 10.74
C LEU A 283 -10.97 -31.68 11.94
N ALA A 284 -11.50 -31.65 13.15
CA ALA A 284 -10.78 -32.07 14.35
C ALA A 284 -10.28 -33.53 14.24
N ALA A 285 -11.12 -34.45 13.78
CA ALA A 285 -10.74 -35.83 13.55
C ALA A 285 -9.62 -35.96 12.49
N ALA A 286 -9.73 -35.21 11.38
CA ALA A 286 -8.70 -35.18 10.34
C ALA A 286 -7.36 -34.64 10.86
N LEU A 287 -7.37 -33.59 11.70
CA LEU A 287 -6.16 -33.06 12.32
C LEU A 287 -5.54 -34.04 13.33
N LYS A 288 -6.35 -34.73 14.13
CA LYS A 288 -5.85 -35.80 15.03
C LYS A 288 -5.22 -36.96 14.25
N ALA A 289 -5.81 -37.35 13.13
CA ALA A 289 -5.22 -38.36 12.24
C ALA A 289 -3.89 -37.88 11.64
N HIS A 290 -3.85 -36.63 11.15
CA HIS A 290 -2.63 -36.01 10.64
C HIS A 290 -1.52 -35.96 11.68
N ILE A 291 -1.80 -35.50 12.91
CA ILE A 291 -0.82 -35.40 14.00
C ILE A 291 -0.24 -36.77 14.36
N ARG A 292 -1.07 -37.84 14.37
CA ARG A 292 -0.60 -39.20 14.62
C ARG A 292 0.32 -39.72 13.51
N ARG A 293 -0.01 -39.41 12.26
CA ARG A 293 0.73 -39.88 11.08
C ARG A 293 2.01 -39.07 10.82
N PHE A 294 1.93 -37.77 11.05
CA PHE A 294 2.99 -36.78 10.83
C PHE A 294 3.14 -35.95 12.12
N PRO A 295 3.93 -36.44 13.10
CA PRO A 295 4.13 -35.75 14.36
C PRO A 295 4.58 -34.29 14.18
N PRO A 296 4.02 -33.33 14.95
CA PRO A 296 4.40 -31.93 14.89
C PRO A 296 5.91 -31.75 15.11
N THR A 297 6.54 -30.91 14.29
CA THR A 297 7.99 -30.72 14.32
C THR A 297 8.35 -29.35 14.88
N ALA A 298 9.27 -29.31 15.85
CA ALA A 298 9.78 -28.06 16.40
C ALA A 298 10.59 -27.30 15.34
N VAL A 299 10.18 -26.07 15.06
CA VAL A 299 10.84 -25.19 14.10
C VAL A 299 11.13 -23.85 14.74
N THR A 300 12.39 -23.43 14.69
CA THR A 300 12.86 -22.14 15.18
C THR A 300 13.06 -21.18 14.02
N LEU A 301 12.39 -20.03 14.05
CA LEU A 301 12.60 -18.93 13.11
C LEU A 301 12.66 -17.58 13.86
N PRO A 302 13.34 -16.57 13.29
CA PRO A 302 13.25 -15.20 13.76
C PRO A 302 11.81 -14.69 13.76
N TRP A 303 11.47 -13.82 14.72
CA TRP A 303 10.18 -13.14 14.80
C TRP A 303 10.18 -11.80 14.05
N ALA A 304 9.19 -11.62 13.19
CA ALA A 304 8.89 -10.47 12.34
C ALA A 304 9.95 -10.09 11.28
N LYS A 305 11.24 -10.10 11.62
CA LYS A 305 12.36 -9.69 10.77
C LYS A 305 13.53 -10.68 10.89
N PRO A 306 14.43 -10.76 9.89
CA PRO A 306 15.48 -11.79 9.85
C PRO A 306 16.46 -11.80 11.04
N ASP A 307 16.63 -10.65 11.69
CA ASP A 307 17.44 -10.39 12.88
C ASP A 307 16.60 -10.32 14.17
N GLY A 308 15.31 -10.70 14.09
CA GLY A 308 14.41 -10.71 15.23
C GLY A 308 14.67 -11.88 16.18
N GLU A 309 14.12 -11.78 17.39
CA GLU A 309 14.24 -12.81 18.42
C GLU A 309 13.76 -14.18 17.87
N PRO A 310 14.57 -15.25 17.99
CA PRO A 310 14.16 -16.56 17.55
C PRO A 310 13.01 -17.10 18.43
N LYS A 311 11.96 -17.64 17.78
CA LYS A 311 10.85 -18.31 18.45
C LYS A 311 10.72 -19.72 17.91
N THR A 312 10.36 -20.67 18.77
CA THR A 312 10.19 -22.09 18.43
C THR A 312 8.73 -22.50 18.58
N PHE A 313 8.17 -23.14 17.55
CA PHE A 313 6.80 -23.68 17.58
C PHE A 313 6.78 -25.09 16.96
N ARG A 314 5.85 -25.95 17.39
CA ARG A 314 5.70 -27.31 16.84
C ARG A 314 4.74 -27.32 15.66
N LEU A 315 5.27 -27.05 14.47
CA LEU A 315 4.49 -26.89 13.25
C LEU A 315 3.91 -28.22 12.76
N LEU A 316 2.68 -28.18 12.24
CA LEU A 316 2.04 -29.34 11.60
C LEU A 316 2.52 -29.59 10.17
N PHE A 317 3.00 -28.54 9.49
CA PHE A 317 3.32 -28.56 8.06
C PHE A 317 4.74 -28.05 7.79
N VAL A 318 5.71 -28.96 7.88
CA VAL A 318 7.14 -28.70 7.61
C VAL A 318 7.57 -29.28 6.26
N ASP A 319 8.80 -29.09 5.78
CA ASP A 319 9.30 -29.80 4.59
C ASP A 319 9.75 -31.22 4.92
N GLU A 320 10.24 -31.95 3.92
CA GLU A 320 10.77 -33.31 4.10
C GLU A 320 11.99 -33.35 5.04
N LYS A 321 12.64 -32.20 5.29
CA LYS A 321 13.77 -32.03 6.20
C LYS A 321 13.34 -31.45 7.55
N GLY A 322 12.05 -31.34 7.84
CA GLY A 322 11.54 -30.80 9.10
C GLY A 322 11.62 -29.27 9.23
N ARG A 323 11.89 -28.53 8.15
CA ARG A 323 12.02 -27.06 8.17
C ARG A 323 10.70 -26.37 7.84
N ALA A 324 10.58 -25.08 8.14
CA ALA A 324 9.43 -24.29 7.69
C ALA A 324 9.28 -24.37 6.16
N TYR A 325 8.07 -24.66 5.69
CA TYR A 325 7.85 -24.89 4.27
C TYR A 325 7.90 -23.58 3.47
N ASN A 326 8.62 -23.60 2.34
CA ASN A 326 8.67 -22.45 1.45
C ASN A 326 7.42 -22.40 0.56
N ARG A 327 6.66 -21.31 0.64
CA ARG A 327 5.42 -21.12 -0.14
C ARG A 327 5.61 -21.25 -1.65
N SER A 328 6.74 -20.78 -2.20
CA SER A 328 7.00 -20.83 -3.64
C SER A 328 7.27 -22.27 -4.09
N VAL A 329 7.97 -23.05 -3.27
CA VAL A 329 8.18 -24.48 -3.50
C VAL A 329 6.86 -25.24 -3.44
N PHE A 330 5.98 -24.91 -2.49
CA PHE A 330 4.65 -25.51 -2.42
C PHE A 330 3.83 -25.18 -3.67
N ASN A 331 3.77 -23.90 -4.03
CA ASN A 331 2.97 -23.41 -5.15
C ASN A 331 3.42 -24.01 -6.48
N MET A 332 4.73 -24.07 -6.75
CA MET A 332 5.25 -24.62 -8.01
C MET A 332 5.35 -26.14 -8.03
N GLY A 333 5.33 -26.79 -6.87
CA GLY A 333 5.43 -28.23 -6.72
C GLY A 333 4.08 -28.86 -6.37
N ALA A 334 3.86 -29.09 -5.08
CA ALA A 334 2.72 -29.83 -4.55
C ALA A 334 1.37 -29.29 -5.04
N TRP A 335 1.19 -27.97 -5.02
CA TRP A 335 -0.08 -27.34 -5.42
C TRP A 335 -0.39 -27.55 -6.90
N LYS A 336 0.54 -27.24 -7.81
CA LYS A 336 0.32 -27.42 -9.25
C LYS A 336 0.13 -28.90 -9.62
N ARG A 337 0.84 -29.82 -8.97
CA ARG A 337 0.60 -31.26 -9.14
C ARG A 337 -0.81 -31.67 -8.70
N ALA A 338 -1.30 -31.12 -7.59
CA ALA A 338 -2.66 -31.37 -7.14
C ALA A 338 -3.72 -30.81 -8.11
N LEU A 339 -3.47 -29.64 -8.71
CA LEU A 339 -4.34 -29.10 -9.76
C LEU A 339 -4.39 -30.01 -10.99
N VAL A 340 -3.25 -30.55 -11.42
CA VAL A 340 -3.20 -31.52 -12.53
C VAL A 340 -3.94 -32.81 -12.19
N ALA A 341 -3.72 -33.36 -10.99
CA ALA A 341 -4.40 -34.57 -10.55
C ALA A 341 -5.93 -34.40 -10.45
N ALA A 342 -6.40 -33.17 -10.26
CA ALA A 342 -7.80 -32.80 -10.23
C ALA A 342 -8.33 -32.27 -11.58
N ASP A 343 -7.57 -32.43 -12.66
CA ASP A 343 -7.90 -31.97 -14.03
C ASP A 343 -8.26 -30.48 -14.14
N VAL A 344 -7.70 -29.65 -13.25
CA VAL A 344 -7.89 -28.20 -13.25
C VAL A 344 -6.98 -27.52 -14.26
N ILE A 345 -5.76 -28.04 -14.43
CA ILE A 345 -4.80 -27.55 -15.41
C ILE A 345 -4.19 -28.75 -16.15
N PRO A 346 -3.77 -28.56 -17.41
CA PRO A 346 -3.10 -29.62 -18.15
C PRO A 346 -1.76 -30.01 -17.49
N PRO A 347 -1.31 -31.26 -17.65
CA PRO A 347 0.01 -31.68 -17.21
C PRO A 347 1.10 -30.85 -17.90
N ARG A 348 2.18 -30.55 -17.16
CA ARG A 348 3.33 -29.85 -17.78
C ARG A 348 3.95 -30.68 -18.89
N LYS A 349 4.41 -30.00 -19.94
CA LYS A 349 5.35 -30.60 -20.91
C LYS A 349 6.65 -30.99 -20.18
N ARG A 350 7.24 -32.12 -20.57
CA ARG A 350 8.53 -32.59 -20.01
C ARG A 350 9.59 -31.50 -20.17
N GLY A 351 10.33 -31.20 -19.10
CA GLY A 351 11.34 -30.13 -19.08
C GLY A 351 10.80 -28.72 -18.78
N ALA A 352 9.48 -28.49 -18.87
CA ALA A 352 8.88 -27.20 -18.54
C ALA A 352 8.63 -27.03 -17.03
N ARG A 353 8.61 -25.76 -16.58
CA ARG A 353 8.12 -25.37 -15.25
C ARG A 353 6.65 -24.91 -15.38
N TYR A 354 5.85 -25.08 -14.32
CA TYR A 354 4.49 -24.51 -14.23
C TYR A 354 4.51 -22.99 -14.03
N LEU A 355 5.26 -22.25 -14.86
CA LEU A 355 5.32 -20.80 -14.76
C LEU A 355 3.98 -20.21 -15.22
N GLN A 356 3.32 -19.47 -14.33
CA GLN A 356 2.08 -18.71 -14.58
C GLN A 356 0.84 -19.49 -15.04
N ALA A 357 0.82 -20.83 -15.02
CA ALA A 357 -0.41 -21.57 -15.28
C ALA A 357 -1.44 -21.26 -14.17
N ALA A 358 -2.68 -20.89 -14.51
CA ALA A 358 -3.81 -20.65 -13.61
C ALA A 358 -3.47 -19.84 -12.34
N PRO A 359 -3.17 -18.53 -12.45
CA PRO A 359 -2.91 -17.65 -11.30
C PRO A 359 -4.15 -17.46 -10.41
N GLU A 360 -5.34 -17.53 -10.97
CA GLU A 360 -6.63 -17.51 -10.26
C GLU A 360 -6.84 -18.73 -9.34
N ASP A 361 -6.17 -19.84 -9.64
CA ASP A 361 -6.33 -21.12 -8.95
C ASP A 361 -5.25 -21.39 -7.91
N GLY A 362 -4.77 -20.34 -7.25
CA GLY A 362 -3.91 -20.47 -6.09
C GLY A 362 -4.63 -21.10 -4.89
N MET A 363 -3.88 -21.44 -3.83
CA MET A 363 -4.44 -22.00 -2.58
C MET A 363 -5.53 -21.12 -1.95
N HIS A 364 -5.56 -19.84 -2.27
CA HIS A 364 -6.59 -18.91 -1.82
C HIS A 364 -8.00 -19.26 -2.34
N ALA A 365 -8.12 -20.04 -3.42
CA ALA A 365 -9.40 -20.53 -3.91
C ALA A 365 -10.15 -21.39 -2.88
N LEU A 366 -9.44 -22.16 -2.04
CA LEU A 366 -10.06 -22.92 -0.94
C LEU A 366 -10.71 -22.01 0.10
N ARG A 367 -10.10 -20.85 0.36
CA ARG A 367 -10.66 -19.84 1.27
C ARG A 367 -11.87 -19.13 0.66
N HIS A 368 -11.89 -18.93 -0.66
CA HIS A 368 -13.10 -18.45 -1.35
C HIS A 368 -14.23 -19.47 -1.28
N ALA A 369 -13.93 -20.76 -1.43
CA ALA A 369 -14.91 -21.83 -1.25
C ALA A 369 -15.46 -21.88 0.19
N TYR A 370 -14.61 -21.75 1.21
CA TYR A 370 -15.04 -21.61 2.61
C TYR A 370 -16.04 -20.47 2.81
N ALA A 371 -15.70 -19.27 2.31
CA ALA A 371 -16.57 -18.11 2.39
C ALA A 371 -17.91 -18.35 1.70
N SER A 372 -17.89 -18.97 0.52
CA SER A 372 -19.10 -19.31 -0.23
C SER A 372 -20.01 -20.25 0.55
N VAL A 373 -19.45 -21.32 1.15
CA VAL A 373 -20.24 -22.31 1.91
C VAL A 373 -20.90 -21.68 3.12
N LEU A 374 -20.19 -20.82 3.86
CA LEU A 374 -20.76 -20.15 5.02
C LEU A 374 -21.87 -19.16 4.62
N LEU A 375 -21.67 -18.38 3.57
CA LEU A 375 -22.67 -17.42 3.11
C LEU A 375 -23.93 -18.10 2.55
N ASP A 376 -23.75 -19.20 1.82
CA ASP A 376 -24.85 -20.02 1.32
C ASP A 376 -25.68 -20.61 2.47
N ALA A 377 -25.00 -21.07 3.54
CA ALA A 377 -25.61 -21.51 4.78
C ALA A 377 -26.25 -20.38 5.62
N GLY A 378 -26.13 -19.12 5.21
CA GLY A 378 -26.74 -17.96 5.88
C GLY A 378 -25.94 -17.41 7.06
N GLU A 379 -24.65 -17.75 7.18
CA GLU A 379 -23.77 -17.19 8.21
C GLU A 379 -23.65 -15.66 8.08
N SER A 380 -23.48 -14.98 9.22
CA SER A 380 -23.38 -13.53 9.21
C SER A 380 -22.08 -13.05 8.54
N ILE A 381 -22.18 -11.97 7.76
CA ILE A 381 -21.00 -11.34 7.13
C ILE A 381 -19.98 -10.91 8.20
N LYS A 382 -20.47 -10.50 9.37
CA LYS A 382 -19.62 -10.13 10.52
C LYS A 382 -18.80 -11.33 11.00
N ALA A 383 -19.44 -12.45 11.33
CA ALA A 383 -18.75 -13.66 11.78
C ALA A 383 -17.77 -14.16 10.70
N LEU A 384 -18.19 -14.21 9.43
CA LEU A 384 -17.30 -14.56 8.34
C LEU A 384 -16.08 -13.62 8.25
N SER A 385 -16.29 -12.31 8.36
CA SER A 385 -15.22 -11.30 8.34
C SER A 385 -14.22 -11.51 9.49
N GLU A 386 -14.73 -11.83 10.68
CA GLU A 386 -13.94 -12.16 11.87
C GLU A 386 -13.12 -13.44 11.65
N TYR A 387 -13.76 -14.53 11.21
CA TYR A 387 -13.09 -15.83 10.94
C TYR A 387 -12.05 -15.73 9.82
N LEU A 388 -12.31 -14.90 8.81
CA LEU A 388 -11.37 -14.60 7.74
C LEU A 388 -10.26 -13.64 8.18
N GLY A 389 -10.44 -12.89 9.26
CA GLY A 389 -9.50 -11.85 9.72
C GLY A 389 -9.37 -10.74 8.68
N HIS A 390 -10.49 -10.20 8.24
CA HIS A 390 -10.52 -8.96 7.45
C HIS A 390 -10.53 -7.76 8.40
N SER A 391 -9.65 -6.78 8.13
CA SER A 391 -9.55 -5.56 8.94
C SER A 391 -10.73 -4.61 8.73
N ASP A 392 -11.34 -4.68 7.54
CA ASP A 392 -12.52 -3.92 7.11
C ASP A 392 -13.62 -4.92 6.71
N PRO A 393 -14.75 -5.01 7.44
CA PRO A 393 -15.88 -5.84 7.06
C PRO A 393 -16.46 -5.47 5.68
N GLY A 394 -16.33 -4.22 5.25
CA GLY A 394 -16.72 -3.77 3.92
C GLY A 394 -15.95 -4.48 2.81
N PHE A 395 -14.73 -4.95 3.07
CA PHE A 395 -14.01 -5.81 2.13
C PHE A 395 -14.75 -7.14 1.90
N THR A 396 -15.23 -7.80 2.96
CA THR A 396 -16.00 -9.05 2.88
C THR A 396 -17.26 -8.85 2.03
N LEU A 397 -18.00 -7.77 2.32
CA LEU A 397 -19.21 -7.40 1.59
C LEU A 397 -18.89 -7.20 0.09
N ARG A 398 -18.00 -6.26 -0.25
CA ARG A 398 -17.62 -5.97 -1.65
C ARG A 398 -17.12 -7.19 -2.42
N THR A 399 -16.53 -8.16 -1.73
CA THR A 399 -15.90 -9.34 -2.33
C THR A 399 -16.86 -10.50 -2.55
N TYR A 400 -17.84 -10.70 -1.65
CA TYR A 400 -18.67 -11.91 -1.63
C TYR A 400 -20.18 -11.66 -1.68
N THR A 401 -20.67 -10.41 -1.67
CA THR A 401 -22.12 -10.13 -1.69
C THR A 401 -22.86 -10.82 -2.82
N HIS A 402 -22.23 -11.02 -3.99
CA HIS A 402 -22.85 -11.71 -5.12
C HIS A 402 -23.06 -13.22 -4.91
N LEU A 403 -22.56 -13.79 -3.82
CA LEU A 403 -22.76 -15.19 -3.44
C LEU A 403 -23.91 -15.37 -2.43
N LEU A 404 -24.43 -14.28 -1.86
CA LEU A 404 -25.54 -14.38 -0.93
C LEU A 404 -26.80 -14.81 -1.68
N PRO A 405 -27.50 -15.87 -1.23
CA PRO A 405 -28.80 -16.21 -1.79
C PRO A 405 -29.78 -15.03 -1.60
N SER A 406 -30.73 -14.87 -2.53
CA SER A 406 -31.79 -13.87 -2.37
C SER A 406 -32.54 -14.16 -1.07
N SER A 407 -32.56 -13.18 -0.16
CA SER A 407 -33.09 -13.38 1.19
C SER A 407 -34.59 -13.15 1.29
N GLU A 408 -35.28 -12.80 0.21
CA GLU A 408 -36.67 -12.32 0.23
C GLU A 408 -37.63 -13.28 0.93
N SER A 409 -37.61 -14.57 0.56
CA SER A 409 -38.47 -15.58 1.19
C SER A 409 -38.07 -15.88 2.64
N ARG A 410 -36.76 -15.82 2.96
CA ARG A 410 -36.25 -16.01 4.32
C ARG A 410 -36.68 -14.84 5.21
N THR A 411 -36.57 -13.61 4.72
CA THR A 411 -37.02 -12.39 5.40
C THR A 411 -38.50 -12.42 5.67
N ARG A 412 -39.33 -12.78 4.67
CA ARG A 412 -40.79 -12.92 4.87
C ARG A 412 -41.09 -13.94 5.96
N LYS A 413 -40.53 -15.14 5.86
CA LYS A 413 -40.72 -16.20 6.86
C LYS A 413 -40.31 -15.77 8.27
N THR A 414 -39.14 -15.13 8.42
CA THR A 414 -38.68 -14.68 9.75
C THR A 414 -39.63 -13.66 10.38
N ILE A 415 -40.18 -12.74 9.59
CA ILE A 415 -41.17 -11.77 10.10
C ILE A 415 -42.49 -12.47 10.44
N ASP A 416 -42.96 -13.40 9.60
CA ASP A 416 -44.18 -14.18 9.85
C ASP A 416 -44.06 -15.07 11.10
N ASP A 417 -42.87 -15.63 11.36
CA ASP A 417 -42.60 -16.43 12.55
C ASP A 417 -42.57 -15.54 13.81
N ALA A 418 -41.98 -14.33 13.74
CA ALA A 418 -41.94 -13.37 14.85
C ALA A 418 -43.33 -12.84 15.23
N PHE A 419 -44.20 -12.60 14.24
CA PHE A 419 -45.60 -12.25 14.52
C PHE A 419 -46.36 -13.39 15.18
N ARG A 420 -46.15 -14.63 14.72
CA ARG A 420 -46.79 -15.82 15.33
C ARG A 420 -46.32 -16.08 16.76
N GLU A 421 -45.05 -15.84 17.07
CA GLU A 421 -44.54 -15.92 18.45
C GLU A 421 -45.18 -14.85 19.35
N ALA A 422 -45.31 -13.62 18.87
CA ALA A 422 -45.96 -12.54 19.62
C ALA A 422 -47.47 -12.79 19.85
N GLU A 423 -48.16 -13.39 18.87
CA GLU A 423 -49.56 -13.80 19.00
C GLU A 423 -49.71 -14.94 20.02
N ALA A 424 -48.83 -15.94 19.99
CA ALA A 424 -48.84 -17.05 20.94
C ALA A 424 -48.52 -16.60 22.39
N GLU A 425 -47.66 -15.58 22.57
CA GLU A 425 -47.39 -14.97 23.88
C GLU A 425 -48.53 -14.09 24.39
N ALA A 426 -49.38 -13.55 23.51
CA ALA A 426 -50.54 -12.75 23.89
C ALA A 426 -51.78 -13.61 24.23
N GLU A 427 -51.83 -14.84 23.71
CA GLU A 427 -52.89 -15.83 23.99
C GLU A 427 -52.60 -16.71 25.22
N ALA A 428 -51.35 -16.74 25.69
CA ALA A 428 -50.90 -17.42 26.92
C ALA A 428 -51.00 -16.51 28.16
#